data_AF-A0A7Y3KVQ7-F1
#
_entry.id   AF-A0A7Y3KVQ7-F1
#
_cell.length_a   1.000
_cell.length_b   1.000
_cell.length_c   1.000
_cell.angle_alpha   90.00
_cell.angle_beta   90.00
_cell.angle_gamma   90.00
#
_symmetry.space_group_name_H-M   'P 1'
#
loop_
_entity.id
_entity.type
_entity.pdbx_description
1 polymer ?
#
loop_
_entity_poly.entity_id
_entity_poly.type
_entity_poly.pdbx_seq_one_letter_code
_entity_poly.pdbx_strand_id
1 'polypeptide(L)'
;MKLEFDPEDDQAFPASRLEILDAFSAWFVGHDHCTKDHAKGVAGDIGLALEWKWAYQDGNLTWWQVSHVMDYLLEWCPRKLSVSPNQCDDIREALGHWFRFLDAGKLLSADGHPVEMLLDAVEVLRDDFIAAMSDRSKFGMAKSLFSLGTDAGADMSDPGQVSAFIEQYNDLTIDERKALLPDHLFAHAGPPMPDRRLAPVILLNDDEISRSLASVPILPKFRDLVIFLGKGRPLTKKGHLTLADARVLVDLLATGDEMDPHYGDLTFRTTSSDNLRGLRLIVAWAKKAGIVRVLHGNLVP
;
A
#
# COMPACT_ATOMS: atom_id res chain seq x y z
N MET A 1 -18.50 -2.29 -4.77
CA MET A 1 -17.61 -1.36 -4.04
C MET A 1 -16.48 -2.19 -3.44
N LYS A 2 -15.24 -2.03 -3.89
CA LYS A 2 -14.06 -2.66 -3.27
C LYS A 2 -13.80 -1.94 -1.94
N LEU A 3 -13.48 -2.69 -0.88
CA LEU A 3 -13.32 -2.16 0.49
C LEU A 3 -12.04 -2.64 1.18
N GLU A 4 -11.23 -3.43 0.49
CA GLU A 4 -9.94 -3.93 0.97
C GLU A 4 -8.89 -3.60 -0.08
N PHE A 5 -7.76 -3.04 0.32
CA PHE A 5 -6.74 -2.49 -0.59
C PHE A 5 -5.34 -2.85 -0.12
N ASP A 6 -4.48 -3.22 -1.06
CA ASP A 6 -3.06 -3.42 -0.79
C ASP A 6 -2.33 -2.06 -0.72
N PRO A 7 -1.18 -1.96 -0.03
CA PRO A 7 -0.41 -0.72 0.02
C PRO A 7 0.08 -0.20 -1.35
N GLU A 8 0.12 -1.06 -2.37
CA GLU A 8 0.52 -0.71 -3.75
C GLU A 8 -0.68 -0.30 -4.64
N ASP A 9 -1.91 -0.30 -4.11
CA ASP A 9 -3.14 0.04 -4.85
C ASP A 9 -3.31 1.56 -5.11
N ASP A 10 -2.24 2.25 -5.51
CA ASP A 10 -2.15 3.71 -5.65
C ASP A 10 -3.18 4.33 -6.63
N GLN A 11 -3.72 3.53 -7.56
CA GLN A 11 -4.79 3.97 -8.47
C GLN A 11 -6.17 3.48 -8.07
N ALA A 12 -6.26 2.26 -7.53
CA ALA A 12 -7.54 1.63 -7.22
C ALA A 12 -8.16 2.21 -5.94
N PHE A 13 -7.35 2.53 -4.94
CA PHE A 13 -7.82 3.11 -3.68
C PHE A 13 -8.41 4.52 -3.87
N PRO A 14 -7.75 5.50 -4.51
CA PRO A 14 -8.32 6.84 -4.67
C PRO A 14 -9.66 6.86 -5.42
N ALA A 15 -9.79 6.04 -6.47
CA ALA A 15 -11.04 5.92 -7.21
C ALA A 15 -12.16 5.32 -6.35
N SER A 16 -11.88 4.23 -5.64
CA SER A 16 -12.87 3.58 -4.77
C SER A 16 -13.24 4.44 -3.57
N ARG A 17 -12.28 5.19 -3.00
CA ARG A 17 -12.51 6.13 -1.91
C ARG A 17 -13.53 7.19 -2.30
N LEU A 18 -13.45 7.74 -3.52
CA LEU A 18 -14.45 8.70 -4.01
C LEU A 18 -15.85 8.09 -4.06
N GLU A 19 -16.00 6.89 -4.62
CA GLU A 19 -17.29 6.18 -4.68
C GLU A 19 -17.87 5.91 -3.29
N ILE A 20 -17.03 5.49 -2.36
CA ILE A 20 -17.41 5.21 -0.96
C ILE A 20 -17.87 6.50 -0.27
N LEU A 21 -17.14 7.60 -0.42
CA LEU A 21 -17.46 8.88 0.20
C LEU A 21 -18.74 9.50 -0.39
N ASP A 22 -18.98 9.33 -1.69
CA ASP A 22 -20.23 9.74 -2.33
C ASP A 22 -21.43 8.94 -1.79
N ALA A 23 -21.26 7.62 -1.61
CA ALA A 23 -22.29 6.76 -1.03
C ALA A 23 -22.57 7.13 0.45
N PHE A 24 -21.52 7.36 1.24
CA PHE A 24 -21.63 7.82 2.61
C PHE A 24 -22.33 9.18 2.71
N SER A 25 -21.93 10.15 1.88
CA SER A 25 -22.52 11.49 1.86
C SER A 25 -24.01 11.45 1.51
N ALA A 26 -24.40 10.64 0.52
CA ALA A 26 -25.80 10.44 0.16
C ALA A 26 -26.61 9.79 1.29
N TRP A 27 -26.05 8.80 1.98
CA TRP A 27 -26.67 8.19 3.15
C TRP A 27 -26.83 9.18 4.30
N PHE A 28 -25.79 9.96 4.61
CA PHE A 28 -25.77 10.92 5.71
C PHE A 28 -26.79 12.04 5.53
N VAL A 29 -26.95 12.58 4.30
CA VAL A 29 -28.02 13.55 3.97
C VAL A 29 -29.40 12.98 4.28
N GLY A 30 -29.63 11.70 3.96
CA GLY A 30 -30.90 11.04 4.22
C GLY A 30 -31.14 10.75 5.70
N HIS A 31 -30.10 10.35 6.42
CA HIS A 31 -30.16 9.94 7.82
C HIS A 31 -30.29 11.12 8.79
N ASP A 32 -29.46 12.16 8.63
CA ASP A 32 -29.38 13.30 9.55
C ASP A 32 -30.12 14.54 9.03
N HIS A 33 -30.82 14.42 7.88
CA HIS A 33 -31.61 15.50 7.26
C HIS A 33 -30.82 16.81 7.07
N CYS A 34 -29.54 16.69 6.71
CA CYS A 34 -28.62 17.82 6.60
C CYS A 34 -28.45 18.32 5.15
N THR A 35 -27.71 19.40 4.97
CA THR A 35 -27.38 19.93 3.63
C THR A 35 -26.29 19.09 2.96
N LYS A 36 -26.27 19.07 1.63
CA LYS A 36 -25.21 18.41 0.86
C LYS A 36 -23.82 18.97 1.15
N ASP A 37 -23.71 20.26 1.45
CA ASP A 37 -22.41 20.88 1.73
C ASP A 37 -21.88 20.47 3.11
N HIS A 38 -22.75 20.37 4.12
CA HIS A 38 -22.37 19.80 5.41
C HIS A 38 -21.94 18.33 5.27
N ALA A 39 -22.71 17.53 4.53
CA ALA A 39 -22.38 16.13 4.27
C ALA A 39 -21.04 15.94 3.53
N LYS A 40 -20.64 16.88 2.67
CA LYS A 40 -19.32 16.87 2.03
C LYS A 40 -18.19 17.15 3.01
N GLY A 41 -18.39 18.05 3.98
CA GLY A 41 -17.43 18.31 5.05
C GLY A 41 -17.16 17.05 5.86
N VAL A 42 -18.24 16.42 6.37
CA VAL A 42 -18.17 15.16 7.14
C VAL A 42 -17.53 14.03 6.31
N ALA A 43 -17.86 13.91 5.02
CA ALA A 43 -17.22 12.95 4.14
C ALA A 43 -15.72 13.24 3.92
N GLY A 44 -15.31 14.51 3.96
CA GLY A 44 -13.91 14.91 3.94
C GLY A 44 -13.13 14.36 5.13
N ASP A 45 -13.68 14.50 6.35
CA ASP A 45 -13.07 13.99 7.57
C ASP A 45 -12.98 12.46 7.58
N ILE A 46 -14.00 11.76 7.09
CA ILE A 46 -13.95 10.32 6.88
C ILE A 46 -12.92 9.94 5.83
N GLY A 47 -12.77 10.75 4.79
CA GLY A 47 -11.74 10.57 3.81
C GLY A 47 -10.33 10.49 4.42
N LEU A 48 -10.04 11.24 5.49
CA LEU A 48 -8.77 11.16 6.22
C LEU A 48 -8.62 9.83 6.95
N ALA A 49 -9.68 9.34 7.60
CA ALA A 49 -9.69 8.05 8.28
C ALA A 49 -9.48 6.87 7.30
N LEU A 50 -10.09 6.93 6.11
CA LEU A 50 -9.91 5.90 5.08
C LEU A 50 -8.48 5.92 4.50
N GLU A 51 -7.90 7.10 4.31
CA GLU A 51 -6.52 7.25 3.85
C GLU A 51 -5.53 6.75 4.91
N TRP A 52 -5.77 7.05 6.19
CA TRP A 52 -5.02 6.48 7.30
C TRP A 52 -5.08 4.94 7.28
N LYS A 53 -6.28 4.38 7.14
CA LYS A 53 -6.49 2.93 7.07
C LYS A 53 -5.67 2.27 5.97
N TRP A 54 -5.65 2.87 4.79
CA TRP A 54 -4.91 2.35 3.64
C TRP A 54 -3.40 2.57 3.72
N ALA A 55 -2.95 3.79 4.03
CA ALA A 55 -1.54 4.14 3.94
C ALA A 55 -0.71 3.78 5.19
N TYR A 56 -1.36 3.58 6.35
CA TYR A 56 -0.67 3.40 7.64
C TYR A 56 -1.14 2.18 8.44
N GLN A 57 -2.22 1.51 8.02
CA GLN A 57 -2.78 0.34 8.70
C GLN A 57 -2.98 -0.82 7.70
N ASP A 58 -4.09 -1.54 7.83
CA ASP A 58 -4.37 -2.83 7.19
C ASP A 58 -5.01 -2.72 5.79
N GLY A 59 -5.43 -1.53 5.35
CA GLY A 59 -6.14 -1.34 4.07
C GLY A 59 -7.56 -1.91 4.02
N ASN A 60 -8.08 -2.45 5.13
CA ASN A 60 -9.43 -2.98 5.26
C ASN A 60 -10.38 -1.92 5.84
N LEU A 61 -11.24 -1.39 4.98
CA LEU A 61 -12.14 -0.28 5.34
C LEU A 61 -13.36 -0.74 6.15
N THR A 62 -13.63 -2.06 6.25
CA THR A 62 -14.76 -2.63 6.98
C THR A 62 -14.39 -3.28 8.30
N TRP A 63 -13.12 -3.63 8.50
CA TRP A 63 -12.63 -4.21 9.73
C TRP A 63 -12.15 -3.14 10.71
N TRP A 64 -12.85 -2.99 11.84
CA TRP A 64 -12.54 -1.97 12.85
C TRP A 64 -12.50 -2.58 14.24
N GLN A 65 -11.56 -2.11 15.05
CA GLN A 65 -11.41 -2.42 16.46
C GLN A 65 -11.32 -1.13 17.25
N VAL A 66 -11.57 -1.20 18.56
CA VAL A 66 -11.43 -0.04 19.46
C VAL A 66 -10.00 0.49 19.45
N SER A 67 -9.00 -0.39 19.34
CA SER A 67 -7.59 -0.01 19.16
C SER A 67 -7.38 0.89 17.94
N HIS A 68 -8.04 0.60 16.81
CA HIS A 68 -7.96 1.45 15.62
C HIS A 68 -8.57 2.85 15.84
N VAL A 69 -9.66 2.93 16.61
CA VAL A 69 -10.26 4.23 16.96
C VAL A 69 -9.29 5.03 17.84
N MET A 70 -8.70 4.40 18.85
CA MET A 70 -7.70 5.01 19.72
C MET A 70 -6.47 5.46 18.95
N ASP A 71 -5.90 4.60 18.10
CA ASP A 71 -4.71 4.92 17.31
C ASP A 71 -4.96 6.05 16.32
N TYR A 72 -6.12 6.07 15.66
CA TYR A 72 -6.48 7.14 14.75
C TYR A 72 -6.63 8.47 15.48
N LEU A 73 -7.46 8.51 16.53
CA LEU A 73 -7.79 9.76 17.23
C LEU A 73 -6.65 10.25 18.13
N LEU A 74 -5.98 9.38 18.89
CA LEU A 74 -5.02 9.80 19.91
C LEU A 74 -3.57 9.84 19.43
N GLU A 75 -3.25 9.17 18.31
CA GLU A 75 -1.87 9.07 17.81
C GLU A 75 -1.73 9.69 16.41
N TRP A 76 -2.51 9.25 15.42
CA TRP A 76 -2.34 9.72 14.05
C TRP A 76 -2.83 11.15 13.84
N CYS A 77 -4.06 11.47 14.28
CA CYS A 77 -4.65 12.80 14.13
C CYS A 77 -3.79 13.92 14.77
N PRO A 78 -3.36 13.84 16.05
CA PRO A 78 -2.52 14.84 16.69
C PRO A 78 -1.18 15.05 15.97
N ARG A 79 -0.62 13.95 15.46
CA ARG A 79 0.66 13.93 14.76
C ARG A 79 0.59 14.52 13.36
N LYS A 80 -0.51 14.31 12.63
CA LYS A 80 -0.62 14.58 11.18
C LYS A 80 -1.51 15.77 10.82
N LEU A 81 -2.55 16.05 11.62
CA LEU A 81 -3.54 17.07 11.29
C LEU A 81 -3.24 18.41 11.97
N SER A 82 -3.40 19.49 11.22
CA SER A 82 -3.25 20.87 11.68
C SER A 82 -4.61 21.54 11.89
N VAL A 83 -5.49 20.87 12.64
CA VAL A 83 -6.82 21.38 13.04
C VAL A 83 -6.73 21.92 14.46
N SER A 84 -7.45 23.01 14.74
CA SER A 84 -7.45 23.58 16.09
C SER A 84 -8.19 22.65 17.07
N PRO A 85 -7.79 22.57 18.36
CA PRO A 85 -8.45 21.72 19.35
C PRO A 85 -9.95 22.02 19.53
N ASN A 86 -10.37 23.25 19.26
CA ASN A 86 -11.77 23.68 19.37
C ASN A 86 -12.64 23.22 18.19
N GLN A 87 -12.02 22.70 17.13
CA GLN A 87 -12.68 22.28 15.88
C GLN A 87 -12.38 20.82 15.54
N CYS A 88 -11.51 20.14 16.28
CA CYS A 88 -11.14 18.77 15.96
C CYS A 88 -12.25 17.77 16.26
N ASP A 89 -13.22 18.13 17.11
CA ASP A 89 -14.31 17.22 17.51
C ASP A 89 -15.17 16.76 16.33
N ASP A 90 -15.31 17.58 15.29
CA ASP A 90 -16.01 17.23 14.04
C ASP A 90 -15.47 15.94 13.41
N ILE A 91 -14.15 15.70 13.52
CA ILE A 91 -13.48 14.49 12.99
C ILE A 91 -13.96 13.24 13.76
N ARG A 92 -14.11 13.37 15.08
CA ARG A 92 -14.58 12.29 15.96
C ARG A 92 -16.06 12.01 15.69
N GLU A 93 -16.88 13.06 15.56
CA GLU A 93 -18.31 12.92 15.22
C GLU A 93 -18.50 12.24 13.86
N ALA A 94 -17.73 12.66 12.85
CA ALA A 94 -17.72 12.06 11.53
C ALA A 94 -17.49 10.54 11.62
N LEU A 95 -16.49 10.11 12.42
CA LEU A 95 -16.16 8.69 12.62
C LEU A 95 -17.35 7.90 13.20
N GLY A 96 -18.11 8.51 14.12
CA GLY A 96 -19.36 7.93 14.62
C GLY A 96 -20.41 7.72 13.52
N HIS A 97 -20.61 8.72 12.65
CA HIS A 97 -21.52 8.58 11.50
C HIS A 97 -21.06 7.52 10.51
N TRP A 98 -19.75 7.39 10.29
CA TRP A 98 -19.18 6.34 9.45
C TRP A 98 -19.47 4.94 9.97
N PHE A 99 -19.35 4.69 11.28
CA PHE A 99 -19.70 3.39 11.85
C PHE A 99 -21.19 3.06 11.72
N ARG A 100 -22.07 4.06 11.88
CA ARG A 100 -23.51 3.89 11.63
C ARG A 100 -23.81 3.59 10.16
N PHE A 101 -23.09 4.21 9.23
CA PHE A 101 -23.20 3.92 7.80
C PHE A 101 -22.81 2.47 7.49
N LEU A 102 -21.66 2.02 8.01
CA LEU A 102 -21.20 0.65 7.78
C LEU A 102 -22.16 -0.37 8.37
N ASP A 103 -22.71 -0.12 9.56
CA ASP A 103 -23.69 -1.00 10.20
C ASP A 103 -25.02 -1.04 9.44
N ALA A 104 -25.55 0.11 9.04
CA ALA A 104 -26.77 0.20 8.23
C ALA A 104 -26.64 -0.55 6.90
N GLY A 105 -25.45 -0.53 6.30
CA GLY A 105 -25.12 -1.28 5.09
C GLY A 105 -24.77 -2.74 5.32
N LYS A 106 -24.70 -3.21 6.58
CA LYS A 106 -24.15 -4.53 6.97
C LYS A 106 -22.77 -4.80 6.36
N LEU A 107 -21.96 -3.75 6.33
CA LEU A 107 -20.62 -3.77 5.73
C LEU A 107 -19.54 -4.09 6.76
N LEU A 108 -19.78 -3.90 8.05
CA LEU A 108 -18.81 -4.22 9.10
C LEU A 108 -18.40 -5.70 9.05
N SER A 109 -17.10 -5.94 9.11
CA SER A 109 -16.57 -7.31 9.16
C SER A 109 -16.96 -8.00 10.46
N ALA A 110 -17.31 -9.29 10.38
CA ALA A 110 -17.62 -10.12 11.54
C ALA A 110 -16.42 -10.36 12.47
N ASP A 111 -15.20 -10.20 11.96
CA ASP A 111 -13.96 -10.31 12.73
C ASP A 111 -13.59 -9.00 13.46
N GLY A 112 -14.37 -7.93 13.25
CA GLY A 112 -14.22 -6.65 13.92
C GLY A 112 -15.03 -6.55 15.21
N HIS A 113 -14.89 -5.43 15.92
CA HIS A 113 -15.75 -5.14 17.06
C HIS A 113 -17.16 -4.68 16.61
N PRO A 114 -18.21 -5.01 17.39
CA PRO A 114 -19.58 -4.56 17.09
C PRO A 114 -19.69 -3.03 17.04
N VAL A 115 -20.64 -2.53 16.22
CA VAL A 115 -20.87 -1.09 16.04
C VAL A 115 -21.04 -0.34 17.36
N GLU A 116 -21.78 -0.90 18.32
CA GLU A 116 -22.01 -0.26 19.63
C GLU A 116 -20.71 -0.02 20.39
N MET A 117 -19.78 -0.99 20.35
CA MET A 117 -18.49 -0.85 21.02
C MET A 117 -17.60 0.21 20.36
N LEU A 118 -17.69 0.34 19.03
CA LEU A 118 -16.96 1.38 18.29
C LEU A 118 -17.54 2.76 18.56
N LEU A 119 -18.87 2.89 18.63
CA LEU A 119 -19.56 4.14 18.97
C LEU A 119 -19.26 4.57 20.41
N ASP A 120 -19.28 3.64 21.37
CA ASP A 120 -18.90 3.89 22.76
C ASP A 120 -17.46 4.41 22.85
N ALA A 121 -16.52 3.81 22.11
CA ALA A 121 -15.13 4.29 22.06
C ALA A 121 -15.04 5.70 21.47
N VAL A 122 -15.77 6.00 20.41
CA VAL A 122 -15.82 7.35 19.80
C VAL A 122 -16.34 8.39 20.80
N GLU A 123 -17.31 8.06 21.66
CA GLU A 123 -17.82 9.01 22.66
C GLU A 123 -16.89 9.15 23.88
N VAL A 124 -16.37 8.05 24.42
CA VAL A 124 -15.50 8.07 25.60
C VAL A 124 -14.19 8.81 25.35
N LEU A 125 -13.67 8.78 24.12
CA LEU A 125 -12.37 9.37 23.78
C LEU A 125 -12.42 10.88 23.51
N ARG A 126 -13.55 11.56 23.65
CA ARG A 126 -13.71 12.99 23.33
C ARG A 126 -12.67 13.88 24.02
N ASP A 127 -12.62 13.83 25.36
CA ASP A 127 -11.75 14.73 26.14
C ASP A 127 -10.27 14.41 25.90
N ASP A 128 -9.93 13.11 25.83
CA ASP A 128 -8.58 12.65 25.53
C ASP A 128 -8.13 13.07 24.12
N PHE A 129 -9.04 13.08 23.15
CA PHE A 129 -8.74 13.51 21.79
C PHE A 129 -8.46 15.02 21.71
N ILE A 130 -9.29 15.85 22.34
CA ILE A 130 -9.08 17.30 22.40
C ILE A 130 -7.77 17.63 23.13
N ALA A 131 -7.48 16.93 24.23
CA ALA A 131 -6.23 17.06 24.95
C ALA A 131 -5.03 16.66 24.07
N ALA A 132 -5.11 15.53 23.37
CA ALA A 132 -4.06 15.05 22.48
C ALA A 132 -3.81 15.99 21.30
N MET A 133 -4.86 16.57 20.68
CA MET A 133 -4.74 17.54 19.59
C MET A 133 -4.05 18.85 20.01
N SER A 134 -4.07 19.16 21.31
CA SER A 134 -3.39 20.31 21.91
C SER A 134 -1.97 20.00 22.38
N ASP A 135 -1.61 18.72 22.48
CA ASP A 135 -0.33 18.27 23.03
C ASP A 135 0.78 18.36 21.98
N ARG A 136 1.65 19.36 22.14
CA ARG A 136 2.82 19.57 21.26
C ARG A 136 3.80 18.38 21.28
N SER A 137 3.81 17.58 22.34
CA SER A 137 4.63 16.35 22.41
C SER A 137 4.07 15.22 21.54
N LYS A 138 2.86 15.36 20.98
CA LYS A 138 2.30 14.41 20.01
C LYS A 138 2.42 14.87 18.56
N PHE A 139 2.88 16.10 18.31
CA PHE A 139 2.97 16.63 16.96
C PHE A 139 4.06 15.92 16.15
N GLY A 140 3.83 15.78 14.85
CA GLY A 140 4.85 15.31 13.91
C GLY A 140 5.80 16.41 13.46
N MET A 141 6.94 16.02 12.88
CA MET A 141 8.05 16.90 12.46
C MET A 141 7.59 18.20 11.77
N ALA A 142 6.76 18.08 10.72
CA ALA A 142 6.32 19.23 9.95
C ALA A 142 5.50 20.20 10.81
N LYS A 143 4.51 19.69 11.56
CA LYS A 143 3.65 20.50 12.43
C LYS A 143 4.44 21.18 13.56
N SER A 144 5.42 20.49 14.15
CA SER A 144 6.31 21.08 15.14
C SER A 144 7.17 22.20 14.55
N LEU A 145 7.67 22.04 13.32
CA LEU A 145 8.44 23.09 12.63
C LEU A 145 7.57 24.31 12.28
N PHE A 146 6.33 24.08 11.82
CA PHE A 146 5.36 25.15 11.57
C PHE A 146 5.01 25.90 12.86
N SER A 147 4.74 25.18 13.95
CA SER A 147 4.45 25.80 15.24
C SER A 147 5.64 26.64 15.73
N LEU A 148 6.87 26.15 15.55
CA LEU A 148 8.09 26.85 15.96
C LEU A 148 8.22 28.20 15.25
N GLY A 149 7.97 28.28 13.95
CA GLY A 149 8.07 29.56 13.27
C GLY A 149 6.88 30.49 13.49
N THR A 150 5.68 29.96 13.79
CA THR A 150 4.58 30.80 14.33
C THR A 150 4.97 31.42 15.67
N ASP A 151 5.59 30.65 16.58
CA ASP A 151 6.08 31.17 17.85
C ASP A 151 7.23 32.18 17.67
N ALA A 152 8.02 32.04 16.59
CA ALA A 152 9.03 33.01 16.18
C ALA A 152 8.44 34.27 15.51
N GLY A 153 7.11 34.34 15.35
CA GLY A 153 6.40 35.49 14.80
C GLY A 153 6.26 35.49 13.28
N ALA A 154 6.62 34.41 12.58
CA ALA A 154 6.44 34.31 11.13
C ALA A 154 4.98 33.97 10.77
N ASP A 155 4.45 34.64 9.74
CA ASP A 155 3.19 34.25 9.11
C ASP A 155 3.41 33.02 8.23
N MET A 156 2.97 31.86 8.70
CA MET A 156 3.11 30.58 8.02
C MET A 156 2.22 30.42 6.78
N SER A 157 1.35 31.40 6.49
CA SER A 157 0.58 31.48 5.24
C SER A 157 1.30 32.27 4.14
N ASP A 158 2.35 33.02 4.49
CA ASP A 158 3.16 33.81 3.57
C ASP A 158 4.40 33.00 3.09
N PRO A 159 4.48 32.64 1.80
CA PRO A 159 5.60 31.83 1.29
C PRO A 159 6.99 32.47 1.50
N GLY A 160 7.08 33.79 1.50
CA GLY A 160 8.33 34.51 1.72
C GLY A 160 8.80 34.41 3.17
N GLN A 161 7.88 34.55 4.12
CA GLN A 161 8.19 34.40 5.54
C GLN A 161 8.50 32.95 5.92
N VAL A 162 7.77 31.99 5.34
CA VAL A 162 8.09 30.56 5.48
C VAL A 162 9.50 30.27 4.99
N SER A 163 9.87 30.76 3.80
CA SER A 163 11.21 30.53 3.23
C SER A 163 12.31 31.14 4.10
N ALA A 164 12.12 32.38 4.57
CA ALA A 164 13.07 33.05 5.45
C ALA A 164 13.24 32.31 6.80
N PHE A 165 12.15 31.83 7.39
CA PHE A 165 12.22 31.02 8.62
C PHE A 165 12.94 29.69 8.39
N ILE A 166 12.65 28.99 7.28
CA ILE A 166 13.31 27.74 6.93
C ILE A 166 14.82 27.94 6.72
N GLU A 167 15.23 29.02 6.06
CA GLU A 167 16.65 29.36 5.90
C GLU A 167 17.31 29.60 7.26
N GLN A 168 16.72 30.43 8.12
CA GLN A 168 17.23 30.68 9.48
C GLN A 168 17.34 29.39 10.31
N TYR A 169 16.32 28.54 10.27
CA TYR A 169 16.34 27.24 10.94
C TYR A 169 17.43 26.32 10.34
N ASN A 170 17.68 26.40 9.04
CA ASN A 170 18.72 25.64 8.37
C ASN A 170 20.15 26.18 8.58
N ASP A 171 20.30 27.40 9.09
CA ASP A 171 21.62 27.92 9.50
C ASP A 171 22.02 27.42 10.90
N LEU A 172 21.08 26.88 11.68
CA LEU A 172 21.35 26.28 12.99
C LEU A 172 22.14 24.97 12.87
N THR A 173 22.99 24.72 13.87
CA THR A 173 23.67 23.44 14.05
C THR A 173 22.68 22.32 14.37
N ILE A 174 23.09 21.05 14.18
CA ILE A 174 22.24 19.89 14.48
C ILE A 174 21.77 19.88 15.94
N ASP A 175 22.65 20.26 16.87
CA ASP A 175 22.32 20.25 18.31
C ASP A 175 21.34 21.36 18.68
N GLU A 176 21.48 22.55 18.08
CA GLU A 176 20.52 23.65 18.24
C GLU A 176 19.15 23.29 17.67
N ARG A 177 19.09 22.65 16.49
CA ARG A 177 17.83 22.18 15.91
C ARG A 177 17.15 21.14 16.79
N LYS A 178 17.91 20.19 17.34
CA LYS A 178 17.39 19.18 18.26
C LYS A 178 16.84 19.81 19.54
N ALA A 179 17.46 20.86 20.06
CA ALA A 179 16.97 21.56 21.24
C ALA A 179 15.64 22.30 21.02
N LEU A 180 15.31 22.65 19.77
CA LEU A 180 14.08 23.36 19.40
C LEU A 180 12.91 22.44 19.08
N LEU A 181 13.17 21.15 18.86
CA LEU A 181 12.17 20.16 18.47
C LEU A 181 12.02 19.09 19.56
N PRO A 182 10.80 18.61 19.84
CA PRO A 182 10.60 17.54 20.81
C PRO A 182 11.44 16.28 20.54
N ASP A 183 12.02 15.68 21.60
CA ASP A 183 12.90 14.50 21.49
C ASP A 183 12.25 13.29 20.80
N HIS A 184 10.93 13.10 20.96
CA HIS A 184 10.19 11.99 20.37
C HIS A 184 10.18 12.02 18.84
N LEU A 185 10.46 13.18 18.23
CA LEU A 185 10.57 13.32 16.79
C LEU A 185 11.85 12.69 16.22
N PHE A 186 12.90 12.64 17.06
CA PHE A 186 14.18 12.01 16.75
C PHE A 186 14.27 10.60 17.32
N ALA A 187 13.46 10.29 18.33
CA ALA A 187 13.22 8.92 18.75
C ALA A 187 12.52 8.18 17.61
N HIS A 188 13.13 7.11 17.12
CA HIS A 188 12.47 6.22 16.18
C HIS A 188 11.23 5.63 16.89
N ALA A 189 10.04 6.10 16.50
CA ALA A 189 8.77 5.55 16.96
C ALA A 189 8.58 4.15 16.34
N GLY A 190 9.19 3.17 17.00
CA GLY A 190 9.07 1.75 16.76
C GLY A 190 9.86 1.03 17.86
N PRO A 191 9.57 -0.25 18.16
CA PRO A 191 10.56 -1.06 18.85
C PRO A 191 11.90 -0.86 18.13
N PRO A 192 13.04 -0.77 18.84
CA PRO A 192 14.34 -0.63 18.18
C PRO A 192 14.36 -1.66 17.05
N MET A 193 14.49 -1.21 15.80
CA MET A 193 14.64 -2.15 14.70
C MET A 193 15.75 -3.09 15.18
N PRO A 194 15.49 -4.40 15.32
CA PRO A 194 16.49 -5.32 15.83
C PRO A 194 17.72 -5.05 14.99
N ASP A 195 18.85 -4.67 15.61
CA ASP A 195 20.03 -4.11 14.95
C ASP A 195 20.26 -4.81 13.60
N ARG A 196 19.63 -4.27 12.55
CA ARG A 196 19.70 -4.81 11.20
C ARG A 196 20.93 -4.14 10.64
N ARG A 197 22.08 -4.40 11.27
CA ARG A 197 23.31 -4.52 10.49
C ARG A 197 22.94 -5.54 9.44
N LEU A 198 22.68 -5.04 8.23
CA LEU A 198 22.74 -5.90 7.06
C LEU A 198 24.06 -6.65 7.24
N ALA A 199 23.97 -7.98 7.36
CA ALA A 199 25.18 -8.77 7.42
C ALA A 199 26.06 -8.28 6.28
N PRO A 200 27.37 -8.03 6.53
CA PRO A 200 28.26 -7.57 5.48
C PRO A 200 28.04 -8.47 4.27
N VAL A 201 27.84 -7.85 3.10
CA VAL A 201 27.62 -8.59 1.86
C VAL A 201 28.81 -9.51 1.66
N ILE A 202 28.62 -10.79 1.94
CA ILE A 202 29.64 -11.80 1.70
C ILE A 202 29.61 -12.03 0.19
N LEU A 203 30.60 -11.48 -0.50
CA LEU A 203 30.85 -11.88 -1.88
C LEU A 203 31.23 -13.36 -1.84
N LEU A 204 30.38 -14.19 -2.44
CA LEU A 204 30.68 -15.61 -2.63
C LEU A 204 31.96 -15.72 -3.45
N ASN A 205 32.84 -16.65 -3.05
CA ASN A 205 34.02 -16.93 -3.87
C ASN A 205 33.61 -17.67 -5.16
N ASP A 206 34.53 -17.74 -6.12
CA ASP A 206 34.26 -18.33 -7.44
C ASP A 206 33.79 -19.79 -7.36
N ASP A 207 34.24 -20.56 -6.37
CA ASP A 207 33.82 -21.95 -6.15
C ASP A 207 32.40 -22.05 -5.60
N GLU A 208 32.00 -21.12 -4.73
CA GLU A 208 30.64 -20.99 -4.22
C GLU A 208 29.67 -20.52 -5.31
N ILE A 209 30.08 -19.55 -6.11
CA ILE A 209 29.31 -19.10 -7.28
C ILE A 209 29.12 -20.27 -8.24
N SER A 210 30.19 -20.99 -8.56
CA SER A 210 30.16 -22.12 -9.49
C SER A 210 29.27 -23.26 -8.99
N ARG A 211 29.33 -23.60 -7.69
CA ARG A 211 28.41 -24.57 -7.07
C ARG A 211 26.96 -24.10 -7.08
N SER A 212 26.72 -22.81 -6.78
CA SER A 212 25.39 -22.21 -6.84
C SER A 212 24.82 -22.30 -8.25
N LEU A 213 25.57 -21.86 -9.26
CA LEU A 213 25.17 -21.95 -10.67
C LEU A 213 24.86 -23.39 -11.10
N ALA A 214 25.69 -24.36 -10.69
CA ALA A 214 25.47 -25.78 -10.99
C ALA A 214 24.21 -26.36 -10.31
N SER A 215 23.80 -25.80 -9.16
CA SER A 215 22.61 -26.23 -8.43
C SER A 215 21.29 -25.65 -8.96
N VAL A 216 21.36 -24.62 -9.80
CA VAL A 216 20.18 -23.85 -10.25
C VAL A 216 19.55 -24.50 -11.49
N PRO A 217 18.34 -25.09 -11.39
CA PRO A 217 17.76 -25.85 -12.50
C PRO A 217 17.31 -25.00 -13.69
N ILE A 218 17.18 -23.67 -13.54
CA ILE A 218 16.67 -22.79 -14.59
C ILE A 218 17.73 -22.44 -15.65
N LEU A 219 19.01 -22.41 -15.31
CA LEU A 219 20.07 -21.99 -16.24
C LEU A 219 20.23 -22.96 -17.43
N PRO A 220 20.24 -24.30 -17.23
CA PRO A 220 20.22 -25.23 -18.36
C PRO A 220 18.96 -25.06 -19.23
N LYS A 221 17.80 -24.82 -18.62
CA LYS A 221 16.54 -24.60 -19.36
C LYS A 221 16.60 -23.35 -20.24
N PHE A 222 17.21 -22.27 -19.76
CA PHE A 222 17.44 -21.08 -20.58
C PHE A 222 18.39 -21.34 -21.75
N ARG A 223 19.49 -22.05 -21.52
CA ARG A 223 20.41 -22.47 -22.57
C ARG A 223 19.69 -23.31 -23.63
N ASP A 224 18.94 -24.32 -23.20
CA ASP A 224 18.27 -25.26 -24.10
C ASP A 224 17.12 -24.59 -24.86
N LEU A 225 16.44 -23.61 -24.25
CA LEU A 225 15.49 -22.73 -24.93
C LEU A 225 16.17 -21.89 -26.02
N VAL A 226 17.30 -21.26 -25.74
CA VAL A 226 18.06 -20.46 -26.72
C VAL A 226 18.51 -21.34 -27.89
N ILE A 227 19.02 -22.54 -27.61
CA ILE A 227 19.41 -23.52 -28.64
C ILE A 227 18.20 -23.90 -29.50
N PHE A 228 17.04 -24.17 -28.88
CA PHE A 228 15.82 -24.52 -29.59
C PHE A 228 15.31 -23.40 -30.51
N LEU A 229 15.39 -22.15 -30.06
CA LEU A 229 14.96 -20.99 -30.83
C LEU A 229 15.86 -20.73 -32.05
N GLY A 230 17.17 -20.98 -31.94
CA GLY A 230 18.12 -20.75 -33.01
C GLY A 230 18.09 -19.29 -33.50
N LYS A 231 17.73 -19.07 -34.78
CA LYS A 231 17.57 -17.72 -35.35
C LYS A 231 16.27 -17.01 -34.96
N GLY A 232 15.36 -17.70 -34.27
CA GLY A 232 14.04 -17.23 -33.92
C GLY A 232 12.94 -18.18 -34.35
N ARG A 233 11.86 -18.25 -33.56
CA ARG A 233 10.66 -19.01 -33.90
C ARG A 233 9.40 -18.15 -33.86
N PRO A 234 8.43 -18.41 -34.74
CA PRO A 234 7.21 -17.60 -34.80
C PRO A 234 6.34 -17.77 -33.56
N LEU A 235 5.76 -16.65 -33.13
CA LEU A 235 4.68 -16.64 -32.17
C LEU A 235 3.34 -16.56 -32.90
N THR A 236 2.29 -17.05 -32.23
CA THR A 236 0.91 -16.85 -32.67
C THR A 236 0.54 -15.36 -32.67
N LYS A 237 -0.58 -14.99 -33.32
CA LYS A 237 -1.08 -13.60 -33.31
C LYS A 237 -1.32 -13.03 -31.90
N LYS A 238 -1.59 -13.89 -30.92
CA LYS A 238 -1.75 -13.52 -29.50
C LYS A 238 -0.42 -13.45 -28.72
N GLY A 239 0.72 -13.67 -29.38
CA GLY A 239 2.04 -13.61 -28.78
C GLY A 239 2.47 -14.86 -28.00
N HIS A 240 1.72 -15.96 -28.11
CA HIS A 240 2.07 -17.24 -27.49
C HIS A 240 2.88 -18.14 -28.42
N LEU A 241 3.66 -19.07 -27.87
CA LEU A 241 4.33 -20.13 -28.64
C LEU A 241 3.30 -20.94 -29.44
N THR A 242 3.69 -21.42 -30.62
CA THR A 242 2.84 -22.36 -31.35
C THR A 242 2.64 -23.64 -30.53
N LEU A 243 1.50 -24.34 -30.69
CA LEU A 243 1.29 -25.61 -29.98
C LEU A 243 2.32 -26.68 -30.38
N ALA A 244 2.85 -26.61 -31.60
CA ALA A 244 3.92 -27.48 -32.06
C ALA A 244 5.23 -27.22 -31.30
N ASP A 245 5.63 -25.95 -31.18
CA ASP A 245 6.82 -25.59 -30.41
C ASP A 245 6.63 -25.86 -28.92
N ALA A 246 5.44 -25.58 -28.38
CA ALA A 246 5.12 -25.85 -27.00
C ALA A 246 5.21 -27.34 -26.64
N ARG A 247 4.71 -28.22 -27.52
CA ARG A 247 4.83 -29.68 -27.36
C ARG A 247 6.29 -30.10 -27.20
N VAL A 248 7.20 -29.57 -28.03
CA VAL A 248 8.63 -29.89 -27.93
C VAL A 248 9.26 -29.30 -26.68
N LEU A 249 8.89 -28.06 -26.33
CA LEU A 249 9.51 -27.33 -25.22
C LEU A 249 9.08 -27.85 -23.84
N VAL A 250 7.89 -28.42 -23.70
CA VAL A 250 7.45 -29.06 -22.45
C VAL A 250 8.43 -30.15 -22.02
N ASP A 251 8.79 -31.03 -22.96
CA ASP A 251 9.72 -32.13 -22.71
C ASP A 251 11.16 -31.61 -22.63
N LEU A 252 11.58 -30.78 -23.58
CA LEU A 252 12.96 -30.28 -23.65
C LEU A 252 13.37 -29.50 -22.39
N LEU A 253 12.46 -28.71 -21.84
CA LEU A 253 12.73 -27.89 -20.66
C LEU A 253 12.30 -28.56 -19.35
N ALA A 254 11.80 -29.80 -19.42
CA ALA A 254 11.22 -30.54 -18.30
C ALA A 254 10.32 -29.62 -17.45
N THR A 255 9.28 -29.06 -18.08
CA THR A 255 8.45 -28.01 -17.45
C THR A 255 7.47 -28.57 -16.43
N GLY A 256 7.23 -29.88 -16.48
CA GLY A 256 6.22 -30.57 -15.66
C GLY A 256 4.78 -30.32 -16.13
N ASP A 257 4.60 -29.65 -17.26
CA ASP A 257 3.26 -29.53 -17.86
C ASP A 257 2.88 -30.83 -18.57
N GLU A 258 1.62 -31.21 -18.47
CA GLU A 258 1.07 -32.33 -19.22
C GLU A 258 0.33 -31.81 -20.46
N MET A 259 0.64 -32.39 -21.61
CA MET A 259 -0.09 -32.13 -22.85
C MET A 259 -1.28 -33.07 -22.97
N ASP A 260 -2.46 -32.51 -23.24
CA ASP A 260 -3.70 -33.25 -23.40
C ASP A 260 -4.00 -34.19 -22.18
N PRO A 261 -4.00 -33.70 -20.92
CA PRO A 261 -4.07 -34.55 -19.73
C PRO A 261 -5.34 -35.39 -19.66
N HIS A 262 -5.20 -36.60 -19.12
CA HIS A 262 -6.28 -37.58 -18.98
C HIS A 262 -6.78 -37.64 -17.54
N TYR A 263 -8.08 -37.46 -17.34
CA TYR A 263 -8.73 -37.61 -16.04
C TYR A 263 -9.84 -38.66 -16.15
N GLY A 264 -9.56 -39.88 -15.68
CA GLY A 264 -10.42 -41.03 -15.93
C GLY A 264 -10.53 -41.30 -17.44
N ASP A 265 -11.76 -41.34 -17.96
CA ASP A 265 -12.03 -41.58 -19.39
C ASP A 265 -12.01 -40.29 -20.25
N LEU A 266 -11.77 -39.12 -19.64
CA LEU A 266 -11.82 -37.82 -20.33
C LEU A 266 -10.42 -37.29 -20.64
N THR A 267 -10.18 -36.96 -21.92
CA THR A 267 -8.97 -36.28 -22.38
C THR A 267 -9.24 -34.80 -22.56
N PHE A 268 -8.52 -33.93 -21.85
CA PHE A 268 -8.67 -32.48 -21.97
C PHE A 268 -7.66 -31.93 -22.96
N ARG A 269 -8.10 -31.68 -24.19
CA ARG A 269 -7.20 -31.21 -25.25
C ARG A 269 -6.58 -29.85 -24.91
N THR A 270 -5.26 -29.75 -25.00
CA THR A 270 -4.53 -28.49 -24.85
C THR A 270 -4.76 -27.61 -26.07
N THR A 271 -5.55 -26.55 -25.91
CA THR A 271 -5.94 -25.63 -26.98
C THR A 271 -5.02 -24.41 -27.14
N SER A 272 -4.19 -24.12 -26.13
CA SER A 272 -3.25 -22.99 -26.13
C SER A 272 -2.02 -23.31 -25.30
N SER A 273 -0.86 -22.83 -25.73
CA SER A 273 0.38 -22.90 -24.95
C SER A 273 0.34 -22.01 -23.70
N ASP A 274 -0.58 -21.05 -23.62
CA ASP A 274 -0.81 -20.25 -22.41
C ASP A 274 -1.34 -21.08 -21.22
N ASN A 275 -1.95 -22.24 -21.49
CA ASN A 275 -2.43 -23.16 -20.46
C ASN A 275 -1.30 -23.99 -19.83
N LEU A 276 -0.09 -23.98 -20.42
CA LEU A 276 1.10 -24.70 -19.94
C LEU A 276 1.87 -23.79 -19.00
N ARG A 277 1.54 -23.84 -17.70
CA ARG A 277 2.00 -22.90 -16.69
C ARG A 277 3.51 -22.95 -16.49
N GLY A 278 4.11 -24.14 -16.48
CA GLY A 278 5.55 -24.32 -16.32
C GLY A 278 6.32 -23.71 -17.47
N LEU A 279 5.91 -24.02 -18.71
CA LEU A 279 6.48 -23.47 -19.93
C LEU A 279 6.31 -21.95 -19.98
N ARG A 280 5.13 -21.43 -19.64
CA ARG A 280 4.87 -20.00 -19.61
C ARG A 280 5.78 -19.26 -18.62
N LEU A 281 5.99 -19.84 -17.44
CA LEU A 281 6.85 -19.26 -16.40
C LEU A 281 8.31 -19.16 -16.89
N ILE A 282 8.85 -20.22 -17.47
CA ILE A 282 10.23 -20.22 -17.98
C ILE A 282 10.42 -19.18 -19.08
N VAL A 283 9.50 -19.09 -20.04
CA VAL A 283 9.58 -18.09 -21.12
C VAL A 283 9.44 -16.67 -20.58
N ALA A 284 8.59 -16.44 -19.58
CA ALA A 284 8.45 -15.14 -18.94
C ALA A 284 9.73 -14.72 -18.22
N TRP A 285 10.36 -15.65 -17.47
CA TRP A 285 11.64 -15.38 -16.81
C TRP A 285 12.76 -15.14 -17.80
N ALA A 286 12.84 -15.92 -18.87
CA ALA A 286 13.84 -15.71 -19.93
C ALA A 286 13.71 -14.31 -20.56
N LYS A 287 12.47 -13.82 -20.79
CA LYS A 287 12.23 -12.45 -21.26
C LYS A 287 12.67 -11.39 -20.25
N LYS A 288 12.30 -11.55 -18.99
CA LYS A 288 12.66 -10.60 -17.92
C LYS A 288 14.17 -10.55 -17.65
N ALA A 289 14.85 -11.68 -17.78
CA ALA A 289 16.30 -11.79 -17.67
C ALA A 289 17.06 -11.35 -18.94
N GLY A 290 16.35 -10.98 -20.03
CA GLY A 290 16.96 -10.55 -21.29
C GLY A 290 17.60 -11.68 -22.11
N ILE A 291 17.31 -12.94 -21.79
CA ILE A 291 17.81 -14.13 -22.50
C ILE A 291 17.11 -14.33 -23.85
N VAL A 292 15.85 -13.90 -23.94
CA VAL A 292 15.05 -13.91 -25.17
C VAL A 292 14.22 -12.63 -25.27
N ARG A 293 13.86 -12.23 -26.48
CA ARG A 293 12.98 -11.09 -26.76
C ARG A 293 12.03 -11.38 -27.92
N VAL A 294 11.00 -10.54 -28.07
CA VAL A 294 10.09 -10.63 -29.21
C VAL A 294 10.52 -9.63 -30.27
N LEU A 295 10.77 -10.10 -31.49
CA LEU A 295 11.17 -9.28 -32.63
C LEU A 295 10.34 -9.68 -33.85
N HIS A 296 9.59 -8.73 -34.42
CA HIS A 296 8.73 -8.94 -35.59
C HIS A 296 7.81 -10.18 -35.48
N GLY A 297 7.25 -10.43 -34.29
CA GLY A 297 6.37 -11.59 -34.03
C GLY A 297 7.10 -12.91 -33.82
N ASN A 298 8.43 -12.93 -33.78
CA ASN A 298 9.23 -14.11 -33.44
C ASN A 298 9.81 -13.98 -32.03
N LEU A 299 9.90 -15.10 -31.31
CA LEU A 299 10.72 -15.21 -30.11
C LEU A 299 12.15 -15.52 -30.54
N VAL A 300 13.09 -14.65 -30.18
CA VAL A 300 14.52 -14.72 -30.54
C VAL A 300 15.37 -14.64 -29.28
N PRO A 301 16.60 -15.18 -29.26
CA PRO A 301 17.60 -14.86 -28.23
C PRO A 301 17.93 -13.35 -28.18
#